data_AF-A0A3D0KHI9-F1
#
_entry.id   AF-A0A3D0KHI9-F1
#
_cell.length_a   1.000
_cell.length_b   1.000
_cell.length_c   1.000
_cell.angle_alpha   90.00
_cell.angle_beta   90.00
_cell.angle_gamma   90.00
#
_symmetry.space_group_name_H-M   'P 1'
#
loop_
_entity.id
_entity.type
_entity.pdbx_description
1 polymer ?
#
loop_
_entity_poly.entity_id
_entity_poly.type
_entity_poly.pdbx_seq_one_letter_code
_entity_poly.pdbx_strand_id
1 'polypeptide(L)'
;VFMHFPWAMGLVLMAVITPIIFGGLKSIAKVAELVVPLMALLYLLLALTVVALNISDLPAAFMTIIKSAFGLEQAAGGAMGYAISQAIMNGIQRGLFSNEAGMGSAPNAAATASTQPDHPAAQGFIQMLGVFLDTLVICTATAAIIIMAGPELLAGEENNGIQLTQIALSSHVGDWGGMFIAVAILLFAFTSVIANYSYGESNIEYLAGRRAPIAVLIYRLAVLGMVMVGSVASLGAIWNFADLSMGMMAVINLVAILLLSPIAFALFRDYDAQLKAGQEPVFDPSKFPKLVNKVDPSAWPKRK
;
A
#
# COMPACT_ATOMS: atom_id res chain seq x y z
N VAL A 1 20.68 -6.34 -19.60
CA VAL A 1 20.53 -7.82 -19.70
C VAL A 1 19.11 -8.26 -19.33
N PHE A 2 18.58 -7.95 -18.13
CA PHE A 2 17.20 -8.34 -17.76
C PHE A 2 16.07 -7.58 -18.50
N MET A 3 16.35 -6.37 -19.02
CA MET A 3 15.35 -5.57 -19.74
C MET A 3 14.90 -6.18 -21.09
N HIS A 4 15.64 -7.14 -21.66
CA HIS A 4 15.30 -7.73 -22.97
C HIS A 4 14.53 -9.05 -22.85
N PHE A 5 14.43 -9.61 -21.64
CA PHE A 5 13.73 -10.86 -21.38
C PHE A 5 12.88 -10.74 -20.11
N PRO A 6 11.70 -10.09 -20.21
CA PRO A 6 10.82 -9.86 -19.05
C PRO A 6 10.45 -11.17 -18.32
N TRP A 7 10.27 -12.26 -19.07
CA TRP A 7 10.05 -13.61 -18.53
C TRP A 7 11.20 -14.11 -17.65
N ALA A 8 12.45 -13.72 -17.91
CA ALA A 8 13.60 -14.14 -17.10
C ALA A 8 13.56 -13.47 -15.73
N MET A 9 13.15 -12.20 -15.66
CA MET A 9 12.90 -11.52 -14.38
C MET A 9 11.73 -12.16 -13.63
N GLY A 10 10.67 -12.54 -14.35
CA GLY A 10 9.56 -13.31 -13.78
C GLY A 10 10.03 -14.61 -13.12
N LEU A 11 10.91 -15.37 -13.77
CA LEU A 11 11.49 -16.60 -13.22
C LEU A 11 12.35 -16.34 -11.97
N VAL A 12 13.15 -15.27 -11.99
CA VAL A 12 13.94 -14.86 -10.81
C VAL A 12 13.01 -14.52 -9.65
N LEU A 13 11.97 -13.72 -9.88
CA LEU A 13 10.98 -13.38 -8.86
C LEU A 13 10.27 -14.62 -8.32
N MET A 14 9.81 -15.52 -9.19
CA MET A 14 9.23 -16.79 -8.77
C MET A 14 10.18 -17.59 -7.89
N ALA A 15 11.46 -17.72 -8.29
CA ALA A 15 12.43 -18.51 -7.56
C ALA A 15 12.68 -17.97 -6.15
N VAL A 16 12.65 -16.65 -5.96
CA VAL A 16 12.80 -15.99 -4.66
C VAL A 16 11.52 -16.06 -3.83
N ILE A 17 10.36 -15.85 -4.44
CA ILE A 17 9.05 -15.77 -3.75
C ILE A 17 8.56 -17.16 -3.33
N THR A 18 8.82 -18.20 -4.12
CA THR A 18 8.36 -19.58 -3.87
C THR A 18 8.71 -20.09 -2.46
N PRO A 19 9.98 -20.12 -2.03
CA PRO A 19 10.30 -20.64 -0.69
C PRO A 19 9.64 -19.84 0.45
N ILE A 20 9.35 -18.55 0.23
CA ILE A 20 8.73 -17.69 1.24
C ILE A 20 7.25 -17.99 1.34
N ILE A 21 6.55 -18.03 0.21
CA ILE A 21 5.13 -18.39 0.12
C ILE A 21 4.88 -19.78 0.72
N PHE A 22 5.72 -20.77 0.37
CA PHE A 22 5.58 -22.13 0.90
C PHE A 22 5.95 -22.24 2.38
N GLY A 23 6.77 -21.31 2.91
CA GLY A 23 7.06 -21.18 4.33
C GLY A 23 5.92 -20.57 5.17
N GLY A 24 4.85 -20.05 4.53
CA GLY A 24 3.67 -19.51 5.19
C GLY A 24 3.92 -18.20 5.96
N LEU A 25 2.91 -17.77 6.73
CA LEU A 25 2.87 -16.45 7.37
C LEU A 25 4.10 -16.10 8.23
N LYS A 26 4.69 -17.09 8.93
CA LYS A 26 5.91 -16.87 9.74
C LYS A 26 7.13 -16.52 8.88
N SER A 27 7.27 -17.17 7.72
CA SER A 27 8.35 -16.87 6.77
C SER A 27 8.17 -15.47 6.19
N ILE A 28 6.93 -15.14 5.82
CA ILE A 28 6.53 -13.83 5.31
C ILE A 28 6.86 -12.72 6.30
N ALA A 29 6.40 -12.84 7.55
CA ALA A 29 6.63 -11.85 8.59
C ALA A 29 8.14 -11.62 8.81
N LYS A 30 8.93 -12.70 8.91
CA LYS A 30 10.39 -12.61 9.11
C LYS A 30 11.11 -11.87 7.98
N VAL A 31 10.69 -12.09 6.74
CA VAL A 31 11.26 -11.38 5.57
C VAL A 31 10.82 -9.92 5.58
N ALA A 32 9.53 -9.66 5.81
CA ALA A 32 8.97 -8.31 5.82
C ALA A 32 9.59 -7.43 6.92
N GLU A 33 9.75 -7.96 8.14
CA GLU A 33 10.37 -7.27 9.28
C GLU A 33 11.80 -6.80 9.00
N LEU A 34 12.54 -7.49 8.12
CA LEU A 34 13.89 -7.10 7.74
C LEU A 34 13.90 -6.17 6.53
N VAL A 35 13.17 -6.53 5.47
CA VAL A 35 13.24 -5.86 4.17
C VAL A 35 12.49 -4.54 4.18
N VAL A 36 11.29 -4.50 4.77
CA VAL A 36 10.41 -3.31 4.73
C VAL A 36 11.04 -2.09 5.42
N PRO A 37 11.57 -2.20 6.66
CA PRO A 37 12.19 -1.05 7.31
C PRO A 37 13.44 -0.57 6.58
N LEU A 38 14.27 -1.50 6.07
CA LEU A 38 15.48 -1.15 5.33
C LEU A 38 15.14 -0.41 4.03
N MET A 39 14.21 -0.94 3.22
CA MET A 39 13.84 -0.33 1.94
C MET A 39 13.19 1.05 2.16
N ALA A 40 12.30 1.16 3.15
CA ALA A 40 11.62 2.41 3.46
C ALA A 40 12.61 3.46 3.97
N LEU A 41 13.52 3.09 4.87
CA LEU A 41 14.53 4.01 5.40
C LEU A 41 15.48 4.50 4.30
N LEU A 42 16.01 3.60 3.46
CA LEU A 42 16.92 3.97 2.38
C LEU A 42 16.23 4.90 1.37
N TYR A 43 14.99 4.58 0.98
CA TYR A 43 14.21 5.41 0.06
C TYR A 43 13.91 6.77 0.68
N LEU A 44 13.42 6.80 1.91
CA LEU A 44 13.05 8.03 2.61
C LEU A 44 14.25 8.94 2.81
N LEU A 45 15.41 8.39 3.23
CA LEU A 45 16.64 9.16 3.38
C LEU A 45 17.04 9.83 2.07
N LEU A 46 17.02 9.08 0.96
CA LEU A 46 17.37 9.63 -0.34
C LEU A 46 16.36 10.68 -0.79
N ALA A 47 15.07 10.37 -0.70
CA ALA A 47 14.01 11.25 -1.14
C ALA A 47 14.01 12.57 -0.36
N LEU A 48 14.11 12.51 0.97
CA LEU A 48 14.21 13.69 1.81
C LEU A 48 15.51 14.48 1.57
N THR A 49 16.62 13.80 1.28
CA THR A 49 17.87 14.49 0.92
C THR A 49 17.70 15.27 -0.38
N VAL A 50 17.12 14.67 -1.42
CA VAL A 50 16.86 15.35 -2.70
C VAL A 50 15.91 16.54 -2.51
N VAL A 51 14.84 16.36 -1.73
CA VAL A 51 13.90 17.45 -1.41
C VAL A 51 14.58 18.56 -0.62
N ALA A 52 15.44 18.23 0.36
CA ALA A 52 16.15 19.22 1.15
C ALA A 52 17.17 20.02 0.32
N LEU A 53 17.85 19.38 -0.63
CA LEU A 53 18.78 20.04 -1.55
C LEU A 53 18.07 20.97 -2.54
N ASN A 54 16.81 20.67 -2.88
CA ASN A 54 15.98 21.46 -3.81
C ASN A 54 14.83 22.18 -3.09
N ILE A 55 15.00 22.54 -1.82
CA ILE A 55 13.92 23.07 -0.98
C ILE A 55 13.34 24.39 -1.52
N SER A 56 14.12 25.16 -2.28
CA SER A 56 13.68 26.39 -2.94
C SER A 56 12.61 26.16 -4.00
N ASP A 57 12.60 24.99 -4.64
CA ASP A 57 11.68 24.65 -5.73
C ASP A 57 10.42 23.97 -5.20
N LEU A 58 10.45 23.49 -3.96
CA LEU A 58 9.35 22.80 -3.32
C LEU A 58 8.03 23.62 -3.30
N PRO A 59 8.02 24.94 -2.97
CA PRO A 59 6.80 25.74 -3.05
C PRO A 59 6.22 25.82 -4.46
N ALA A 60 7.09 25.89 -5.49
CA ALA A 60 6.65 25.91 -6.88
C ALA A 60 6.05 24.55 -7.27
N ALA A 61 6.68 23.43 -6.88
CA ALA A 61 6.16 22.09 -7.12
C ALA A 61 4.76 21.89 -6.49
N PHE A 62 4.56 22.32 -5.23
CA PHE A 62 3.26 22.28 -4.59
C PHE A 62 2.22 23.15 -5.31
N MET A 63 2.61 24.34 -5.74
CA MET A 63 1.72 25.23 -6.50
C MET A 63 1.30 24.60 -7.84
N THR A 64 2.21 23.91 -8.52
CA THR A 64 1.89 23.14 -9.73
C THR A 64 0.84 22.07 -9.44
N ILE A 65 1.02 21.26 -8.39
CA ILE A 65 0.05 20.23 -7.99
C ILE A 65 -1.33 20.85 -7.77
N ILE A 66 -1.42 21.94 -7.00
CA ILE A 66 -2.69 22.61 -6.70
C ILE A 66 -3.33 23.17 -7.97
N LYS A 67 -2.57 23.88 -8.80
CA LYS A 67 -3.08 24.46 -10.05
C LYS A 67 -3.60 23.40 -11.01
N SER A 68 -2.85 22.30 -11.18
CA SER A 68 -3.25 21.19 -12.04
C SER A 68 -4.46 20.43 -11.50
N ALA A 69 -4.53 20.19 -10.17
CA ALA A 69 -5.63 19.48 -9.55
C ALA A 69 -6.96 20.25 -9.62
N PHE A 70 -6.92 21.58 -9.45
CA PHE A 70 -8.12 22.44 -9.51
C PHE A 70 -8.37 23.04 -10.90
N GLY A 71 -7.59 22.65 -11.90
CA GLY A 71 -7.79 23.08 -13.29
C GLY A 71 -7.54 24.56 -13.54
N LEU A 72 -6.84 25.26 -12.64
CA LEU A 72 -6.64 26.72 -12.69
C LEU A 72 -5.83 27.16 -13.91
N GLU A 73 -5.08 26.24 -14.51
CA GLU A 73 -4.28 26.46 -15.73
C GLU A 73 -5.08 26.15 -17.01
N GLN A 74 -6.04 25.22 -16.93
CA GLN A 74 -6.87 24.73 -18.04
C GLN A 74 -8.20 25.50 -18.21
N ALA A 75 -8.42 26.54 -17.39
CA ALA A 75 -9.65 27.33 -17.33
C ALA A 75 -9.97 28.14 -18.62
N ALA A 76 -9.02 28.25 -19.56
CA ALA A 76 -9.20 29.06 -20.78
C ALA A 76 -10.01 28.37 -21.91
N GLY A 77 -10.37 27.08 -21.81
CA GLY A 77 -10.83 26.31 -22.98
C GLY A 77 -12.06 25.41 -22.84
N GLY A 78 -12.85 25.48 -21.76
CA GLY A 78 -14.05 24.64 -21.58
C GLY A 78 -13.79 23.14 -21.29
N ALA A 79 -12.56 22.65 -21.51
CA ALA A 79 -12.08 21.31 -21.14
C ALA A 79 -11.72 21.16 -19.65
N MET A 80 -11.87 22.22 -18.85
CA MET A 80 -11.46 22.29 -17.44
C MET A 80 -12.09 21.18 -16.59
N GLY A 81 -13.39 20.92 -16.75
CA GLY A 81 -14.09 19.88 -15.98
C GLY A 81 -13.59 18.46 -16.30
N TYR A 82 -13.23 18.19 -17.56
CA TYR A 82 -12.69 16.89 -17.97
C TYR A 82 -11.28 16.69 -17.40
N ALA A 83 -10.40 17.69 -17.51
CA ALA A 83 -9.04 17.61 -16.97
C ALA A 83 -9.02 17.43 -15.45
N ILE A 84 -9.84 18.19 -14.70
CA ILE A 84 -10.00 18.04 -13.25
C ILE A 84 -10.51 16.64 -12.90
N SER A 85 -11.55 16.17 -13.59
CA SER A 85 -12.11 14.84 -13.37
C SER A 85 -11.05 13.75 -13.60
N GLN A 86 -10.26 13.86 -14.66
CA GLN A 86 -9.15 12.93 -14.92
C GLN A 86 -8.08 13.00 -13.83
N ALA A 87 -7.64 14.18 -13.40
CA ALA A 87 -6.65 14.32 -12.35
C ALA A 87 -7.12 13.70 -11.03
N ILE A 88 -8.38 13.96 -10.64
CA ILE A 88 -8.99 13.38 -9.44
C ILE A 88 -9.14 11.86 -9.58
N MET A 89 -9.67 11.36 -10.70
CA MET A 89 -9.87 9.92 -10.90
C MET A 89 -8.53 9.17 -10.88
N ASN A 90 -7.52 9.65 -11.60
CA ASN A 90 -6.19 9.05 -11.61
C ASN A 90 -5.54 9.13 -10.21
N GLY A 91 -5.67 10.27 -9.52
CA GLY A 91 -5.17 10.44 -8.15
C GLY A 91 -5.82 9.47 -7.15
N ILE A 92 -7.14 9.30 -7.21
CA ILE A 92 -7.87 8.34 -6.37
C ILE A 92 -7.45 6.91 -6.70
N GLN A 93 -7.43 6.53 -7.98
CA GLN A 93 -7.04 5.17 -8.41
C GLN A 93 -5.62 4.83 -7.98
N ARG A 94 -4.64 5.69 -8.28
CA ARG A 94 -3.24 5.47 -7.90
C ARG A 94 -3.02 5.58 -6.39
N GLY A 95 -3.76 6.44 -5.70
CA GLY A 95 -3.73 6.55 -4.24
C GLY A 95 -4.22 5.28 -3.55
N LEU A 96 -5.32 4.69 -4.04
CA LEU A 96 -5.85 3.41 -3.56
C LEU A 96 -4.85 2.27 -3.78
N PHE A 97 -4.13 2.26 -4.90
CA PHE A 97 -3.05 1.29 -5.15
C PHE A 97 -1.90 1.38 -4.15
N SER A 98 -1.61 2.59 -3.65
CA SER A 98 -0.46 2.81 -2.77
C SER A 98 -0.76 2.37 -1.34
N ASN A 99 -1.88 2.86 -0.79
CA ASN A 99 -2.17 2.72 0.64
C ASN A 99 -3.28 1.72 0.98
N GLU A 100 -3.94 1.17 -0.03
CA GLU A 100 -5.04 0.21 0.13
C GLU A 100 -6.21 0.69 1.02
N ALA A 101 -6.36 2.01 1.16
CA ALA A 101 -7.37 2.61 2.02
C ALA A 101 -8.77 2.24 1.56
N GLY A 102 -9.57 1.67 2.48
CA GLY A 102 -10.94 1.27 2.19
C GLY A 102 -11.08 -0.06 1.44
N MET A 103 -10.00 -0.72 1.00
CA MET A 103 -10.06 -2.02 0.31
C MET A 103 -10.30 -3.22 1.24
N GLY A 104 -10.00 -3.07 2.53
CA GLY A 104 -10.22 -4.13 3.53
C GLY A 104 -9.19 -5.26 3.53
N SER A 105 -8.11 -5.12 2.75
CA SER A 105 -6.98 -6.06 2.69
C SER A 105 -6.04 -5.94 3.89
N ALA A 106 -5.57 -4.73 4.17
CA ALA A 106 -4.60 -4.44 5.24
C ALA A 106 -5.02 -4.91 6.65
N PRO A 107 -6.32 -4.89 7.04
CA PRO A 107 -6.77 -5.46 8.31
C PRO A 107 -6.43 -6.95 8.51
N ASN A 108 -6.21 -7.74 7.44
CA ASN A 108 -5.78 -9.14 7.57
C ASN A 108 -4.44 -9.26 8.29
N ALA A 109 -3.45 -8.41 7.95
CA ALA A 109 -2.20 -8.34 8.69
C ALA A 109 -2.42 -7.83 10.12
N ALA A 110 -3.18 -6.74 10.27
CA ALA A 110 -3.43 -6.13 11.58
C ALA A 110 -4.09 -7.10 12.59
N ALA A 111 -4.95 -8.00 12.11
CA ALA A 111 -5.61 -9.01 12.94
C ALA A 111 -4.64 -10.07 13.52
N THR A 112 -3.44 -10.20 12.95
CA THR A 112 -2.40 -11.13 13.42
C THR A 112 -1.42 -10.49 14.39
N ALA A 113 -1.46 -9.16 14.51
CA ALA A 113 -0.55 -8.41 15.36
C ALA A 113 -1.01 -8.41 16.82
N SER A 114 -0.08 -8.70 17.74
CA SER A 114 -0.28 -8.38 19.16
C SER A 114 -0.23 -6.86 19.34
N THR A 115 -1.23 -6.31 20.01
CA THR A 115 -1.35 -4.86 20.25
C THR A 115 -0.77 -4.49 21.59
N GLN A 116 -0.02 -3.39 21.63
CA GLN A 116 0.37 -2.72 22.87
C GLN A 116 0.07 -1.22 22.70
N PRO A 117 -0.87 -0.64 23.44
CA PRO A 117 -1.74 -1.25 24.48
C PRO A 117 -2.72 -2.31 23.91
N ASP A 118 -3.23 -3.18 24.79
CA ASP A 118 -4.04 -4.36 24.44
C ASP A 118 -5.49 -3.96 24.10
N HIS A 119 -5.64 -3.21 23.00
CA HIS A 119 -6.92 -2.70 22.54
C HIS A 119 -6.95 -2.57 21.00
N PRO A 120 -8.03 -2.97 20.29
CA PRO A 120 -8.06 -3.01 18.82
C PRO A 120 -7.86 -1.64 18.17
N ALA A 121 -8.31 -0.56 18.83
CA ALA A 121 -8.05 0.80 18.37
C ALA A 121 -6.54 1.14 18.27
N ALA A 122 -5.68 0.55 19.11
CA ALA A 122 -4.23 0.74 19.02
C ALA A 122 -3.68 0.28 17.68
N GLN A 123 -4.08 -0.93 17.23
CA GLN A 123 -3.73 -1.44 15.91
C GLN A 123 -4.31 -0.55 14.79
N GLY A 124 -5.52 -0.01 14.99
CA GLY A 124 -6.11 0.97 14.07
C GLY A 124 -5.22 2.21 13.85
N PHE A 125 -4.62 2.75 14.92
CA PHE A 125 -3.69 3.89 14.80
C PHE A 125 -2.39 3.51 14.07
N ILE A 126 -1.85 2.31 14.31
CA ILE A 126 -0.67 1.81 13.57
C ILE A 126 -0.98 1.71 12.06
N GLN A 127 -2.15 1.20 11.69
CA GLN A 127 -2.58 1.12 10.29
C GLN A 127 -2.74 2.52 9.66
N MET A 128 -3.30 3.48 10.41
CA MET A 128 -3.40 4.87 9.95
C MET A 128 -2.01 5.50 9.72
N LEU A 129 -1.03 5.20 10.59
CA LEU A 129 0.35 5.65 10.42
C LEU A 129 0.96 5.07 9.14
N GLY A 130 0.64 3.81 8.80
CA GLY A 130 1.05 3.19 7.54
C GLY A 130 0.61 3.99 6.32
N VAL A 131 -0.68 4.36 6.25
CA VAL A 131 -1.24 5.20 5.17
C VAL A 131 -0.57 6.58 5.11
N PHE A 132 -0.33 7.19 6.28
CA PHE A 132 0.36 8.48 6.37
C PHE A 132 1.79 8.41 5.81
N LEU A 133 2.59 7.43 6.27
CA LEU A 133 3.97 7.27 5.82
C LEU A 133 4.06 6.95 4.33
N ASP A 134 3.20 6.06 3.84
CA ASP A 134 3.18 5.69 2.43
C ASP A 134 2.78 6.86 1.53
N THR A 135 1.59 7.41 1.71
CA THR A 135 1.06 8.38 0.74
C THR A 135 1.52 9.82 1.01
N LEU A 136 1.42 10.28 2.26
CA LEU A 136 1.70 11.69 2.57
C LEU A 136 3.20 11.98 2.70
N VAL A 137 4.01 10.98 3.02
CA VAL A 137 5.46 11.15 3.12
C VAL A 137 6.17 10.61 1.88
N ILE A 138 6.09 9.29 1.64
CA ILE A 138 6.87 8.65 0.56
C ILE A 138 6.36 9.10 -0.81
N CYS A 139 5.10 8.90 -1.16
CA CYS A 139 4.58 9.25 -2.48
C CYS A 139 4.62 10.75 -2.77
N THR A 140 4.40 11.58 -1.74
CA THR A 140 4.50 13.03 -1.89
C THR A 140 5.94 13.47 -2.16
N ALA A 141 6.93 12.87 -1.49
CA ALA A 141 8.34 13.10 -1.80
C ALA A 141 8.69 12.62 -3.22
N THR A 142 8.19 11.46 -3.64
CA THR A 142 8.35 10.96 -5.01
C THR A 142 7.79 11.94 -6.05
N ALA A 143 6.57 12.44 -5.82
CA ALA A 143 5.94 13.41 -6.70
C ALA A 143 6.74 14.71 -6.76
N ALA A 144 7.24 15.20 -5.61
CA ALA A 144 8.10 16.38 -5.56
C ALA A 144 9.39 16.17 -6.39
N ILE A 145 10.07 15.04 -6.23
CA ILE A 145 11.28 14.70 -7.00
C ILE A 145 11.01 14.73 -8.51
N ILE A 146 9.89 14.15 -8.94
CA ILE A 146 9.48 14.10 -10.35
C ILE A 146 9.19 15.51 -10.87
N ILE A 147 8.42 16.33 -10.14
CA ILE A 147 8.04 17.67 -10.58
C ILE A 147 9.25 18.62 -10.59
N MET A 148 10.12 18.54 -9.58
CA MET A 148 11.34 19.36 -9.49
C MET A 148 12.40 18.96 -10.52
N ALA A 149 12.31 17.79 -11.15
CA ALA A 149 13.18 17.42 -12.27
C ALA A 149 12.85 18.22 -13.56
N GLY A 150 11.76 18.97 -13.57
CA GLY A 150 11.44 19.95 -14.60
C GLY A 150 10.33 19.54 -15.57
N PRO A 151 9.72 20.50 -16.28
CA PRO A 151 8.54 20.28 -17.13
C PRO A 151 8.84 19.46 -18.38
N GLU A 152 10.09 19.47 -18.87
CA GLU A 152 10.52 18.70 -20.03
C GLU A 152 10.39 17.19 -19.81
N LEU A 153 10.66 16.74 -18.58
CA LEU A 153 10.50 15.34 -18.19
C LEU A 153 9.03 14.90 -18.21
N LEU A 154 8.13 15.81 -17.83
CA LEU A 154 6.68 15.59 -17.76
C LEU A 154 6.01 15.61 -19.14
N ALA A 155 6.64 16.24 -20.14
CA ALA A 155 6.11 16.39 -21.49
C ALA A 155 6.46 15.22 -22.43
N GLY A 156 7.34 14.29 -22.02
CA GLY A 156 7.74 13.16 -22.84
C GLY A 156 6.72 12.01 -22.83
N GLU A 157 6.07 11.74 -23.97
CA GLU A 157 5.07 10.66 -24.14
C GLU A 157 5.62 9.24 -23.86
N GLU A 158 6.94 9.04 -23.94
CA GLU A 158 7.59 7.73 -23.73
C GLU A 158 7.98 7.44 -22.28
N ASN A 159 7.93 8.42 -21.38
CA ASN A 159 8.37 8.28 -19.98
C ASN A 159 7.22 7.84 -19.06
N ASN A 160 6.68 6.65 -19.30
CA ASN A 160 5.55 6.16 -18.52
C ASN A 160 5.97 5.30 -17.32
N GLY A 161 5.27 5.47 -16.20
CA GLY A 161 5.43 4.63 -15.02
C GLY A 161 6.77 4.85 -14.34
N ILE A 162 7.57 3.80 -14.23
CA ILE A 162 8.70 3.81 -13.32
C ILE A 162 9.97 4.46 -13.88
N GLN A 163 10.11 4.43 -15.21
CA GLN A 163 11.20 5.08 -15.92
C GLN A 163 11.21 6.59 -15.61
N LEU A 164 10.04 7.20 -15.44
CA LEU A 164 9.90 8.61 -15.05
C LEU A 164 10.62 8.90 -13.73
N THR A 165 10.36 8.10 -12.70
CA THR A 165 11.01 8.24 -11.39
C THR A 165 12.51 7.98 -11.48
N GLN A 166 12.95 7.03 -12.30
CA GLN A 166 14.38 6.75 -12.52
C GLN A 166 15.10 7.94 -13.13
N ILE A 167 14.54 8.52 -14.21
CA ILE A 167 15.12 9.68 -14.88
C ILE A 167 15.11 10.89 -13.95
N ALA A 168 13.97 11.16 -13.28
CA ALA A 168 13.85 12.25 -12.32
C ALA A 168 14.93 12.16 -11.24
N LEU A 169 15.05 11.01 -10.59
CA LEU A 169 16.03 10.86 -9.52
C LEU A 169 17.46 10.98 -10.06
N SER A 170 17.75 10.42 -11.24
CA SER A 170 19.07 10.50 -11.85
C SER A 170 19.46 11.94 -12.20
N SER A 171 18.48 12.80 -12.54
CA SER A 171 18.73 14.23 -12.78
C SER A 171 19.17 14.98 -11.49
N HIS A 172 18.74 14.50 -10.32
CA HIS A 172 19.06 15.13 -9.04
C HIS A 172 20.36 14.61 -8.42
N VAL A 173 20.64 13.31 -8.54
CA VAL A 173 21.77 12.68 -7.83
C VAL A 173 22.82 12.06 -8.74
N GLY A 174 22.61 12.08 -10.06
CA GLY A 174 23.45 11.44 -11.07
C GLY A 174 23.03 9.99 -11.38
N ASP A 175 23.78 9.35 -12.27
CA ASP A 175 23.42 8.06 -12.90
C ASP A 175 23.12 6.91 -11.93
N TRP A 176 23.68 6.95 -10.72
CA TRP A 176 23.43 5.93 -9.70
C TRP A 176 21.99 5.94 -9.18
N GLY A 177 21.27 7.06 -9.31
CA GLY A 177 19.87 7.20 -8.89
C GLY A 177 18.94 6.21 -9.62
N GLY A 178 19.13 6.02 -10.92
CA GLY A 178 18.36 5.06 -11.71
C GLY A 178 18.55 3.62 -11.23
N MET A 179 19.79 3.24 -10.87
CA MET A 179 20.10 1.92 -10.31
C MET A 179 19.51 1.76 -8.90
N PHE A 180 19.58 2.79 -8.07
CA PHE A 180 18.94 2.80 -6.75
C PHE A 180 17.44 2.52 -6.86
N ILE A 181 16.74 3.26 -7.73
CA ILE A 181 15.30 3.07 -7.94
C ILE A 181 15.02 1.65 -8.44
N ALA A 182 15.78 1.12 -9.39
CA ALA A 182 15.60 -0.26 -9.88
C ALA A 182 15.66 -1.30 -8.75
N VAL A 183 16.64 -1.18 -7.85
CA VAL A 183 16.77 -2.07 -6.68
C VAL A 183 15.62 -1.84 -5.69
N ALA A 184 15.29 -0.57 -5.41
CA ALA A 184 14.20 -0.23 -4.51
C ALA A 184 12.88 -0.87 -4.96
N ILE A 185 12.53 -0.74 -6.24
CA ILE A 185 11.30 -1.29 -6.81
C ILE A 185 11.25 -2.80 -6.72
N LEU A 186 12.38 -3.46 -6.97
CA LEU A 186 12.46 -4.91 -6.81
C LEU A 186 12.05 -5.29 -5.39
N LEU A 187 12.54 -4.57 -4.37
CA LEU A 187 12.18 -4.78 -2.97
C LEU A 187 10.71 -4.41 -2.69
N PHE A 188 10.24 -3.25 -3.15
CA PHE A 188 8.85 -2.81 -2.98
C PHE A 188 7.89 -3.83 -3.59
N ALA A 189 8.04 -4.15 -4.88
CA ALA A 189 7.19 -5.12 -5.58
C ALA A 189 7.23 -6.50 -4.91
N PHE A 190 8.41 -6.96 -4.50
CA PHE A 190 8.57 -8.21 -3.79
C PHE A 190 7.79 -8.24 -2.47
N THR A 191 7.93 -7.21 -1.62
CA THR A 191 7.19 -7.13 -0.36
C THR A 191 5.68 -7.03 -0.58
N SER A 192 5.24 -6.27 -1.59
CA SER A 192 3.82 -6.15 -1.96
C SER A 192 3.22 -7.48 -2.41
N VAL A 193 3.94 -8.28 -3.22
CA VAL A 193 3.46 -9.60 -3.66
C VAL A 193 3.30 -10.54 -2.47
N ILE A 194 4.28 -10.57 -1.56
CA ILE A 194 4.22 -11.46 -0.40
C ILE A 194 3.11 -11.03 0.57
N ALA A 195 2.95 -9.73 0.82
CA ALA A 195 1.89 -9.21 1.67
C ALA A 195 0.51 -9.54 1.11
N ASN A 196 0.26 -9.24 -0.17
CA ASN A 196 -1.03 -9.51 -0.83
C ASN A 196 -1.34 -11.02 -0.92
N TYR A 197 -0.31 -11.84 -1.16
CA TYR A 197 -0.45 -13.29 -1.06
C TYR A 197 -0.93 -13.71 0.34
N SER A 198 -0.34 -13.18 1.41
CA SER A 198 -0.73 -13.54 2.78
C SER A 198 -2.19 -13.18 3.08
N TYR A 199 -2.66 -12.02 2.59
CA TYR A 199 -4.05 -11.59 2.75
C TYR A 199 -5.01 -12.54 2.03
N GLY A 200 -4.66 -12.94 0.79
CA GLY A 200 -5.45 -13.89 0.03
C GLY A 200 -5.43 -15.29 0.62
N GLU A 201 -4.30 -15.75 1.16
CA GLU A 201 -4.20 -17.04 1.84
C GLU A 201 -5.16 -17.09 3.03
N SER A 202 -5.15 -16.08 3.92
CA SER A 202 -6.09 -16.02 5.05
C SER A 202 -7.56 -16.02 4.62
N ASN A 203 -7.89 -15.30 3.55
CA ASN A 203 -9.25 -15.30 2.99
C ASN A 203 -9.65 -16.68 2.44
N ILE A 204 -8.76 -17.35 1.72
CA ILE A 204 -9.00 -18.69 1.16
C ILE A 204 -9.11 -19.72 2.27
N GLU A 205 -8.28 -19.66 3.31
CA GLU A 205 -8.37 -20.54 4.48
C GLU A 205 -9.75 -20.42 5.15
N TYR A 206 -10.21 -19.18 5.38
CA TYR A 206 -11.52 -18.91 5.95
C TYR A 206 -12.66 -19.46 5.09
N LEU A 207 -12.65 -19.22 3.78
CA LEU A 207 -13.71 -19.64 2.86
C LEU A 207 -13.73 -21.15 2.60
N ALA A 208 -12.56 -21.79 2.53
CA ALA A 208 -12.44 -23.20 2.18
C ALA A 208 -12.66 -24.14 3.39
N GLY A 209 -12.56 -23.63 4.62
CA GLY A 209 -12.77 -24.41 5.84
C GLY A 209 -11.96 -25.70 5.86
N ARG A 210 -12.62 -26.86 5.93
CA ARG A 210 -11.94 -28.18 5.93
C ARG A 210 -11.11 -28.48 4.67
N ARG A 211 -11.39 -27.81 3.55
CA ARG A 211 -10.64 -27.95 2.29
C ARG A 211 -9.48 -26.96 2.17
N ALA A 212 -9.22 -26.15 3.19
CA ALA A 212 -8.18 -25.13 3.20
C ALA A 212 -6.81 -25.63 2.70
N PRO A 213 -6.28 -26.80 3.10
CA PRO A 213 -4.94 -27.22 2.65
C PRO A 213 -4.81 -27.33 1.12
N ILE A 214 -5.82 -27.88 0.45
CA ILE A 214 -5.81 -28.04 -1.02
C ILE A 214 -6.10 -26.70 -1.69
N ALA A 215 -7.04 -25.92 -1.16
CA ALA A 215 -7.40 -24.61 -1.72
C ALA A 215 -6.22 -23.62 -1.66
N VAL A 216 -5.50 -23.59 -0.53
CA VAL A 216 -4.30 -22.78 -0.33
C VAL A 216 -3.19 -23.22 -1.30
N LEU A 217 -2.97 -24.51 -1.50
CA LEU A 217 -1.98 -25.00 -2.46
C LEU A 217 -2.30 -24.51 -3.89
N ILE A 218 -3.55 -24.64 -4.31
CA ILE A 218 -4.00 -24.15 -5.63
C ILE A 218 -3.79 -22.63 -5.72
N TYR A 219 -4.14 -21.88 -4.67
CA TYR A 219 -3.95 -20.45 -4.62
C TYR A 219 -2.46 -20.05 -4.72
N ARG A 220 -1.56 -20.73 -4.01
CA ARG A 220 -0.10 -20.52 -4.11
C ARG A 220 0.40 -20.68 -5.54
N LEU A 221 0.01 -21.79 -6.19
CA LEU A 221 0.41 -22.05 -7.58
C LEU A 221 -0.17 -21.01 -8.54
N ALA A 222 -1.42 -20.57 -8.32
CA ALA A 222 -2.04 -19.51 -9.10
C ALA A 222 -1.31 -18.18 -8.94
N VAL A 223 -0.93 -17.77 -7.72
CA VAL A 223 -0.17 -16.54 -7.47
C VAL A 223 1.20 -16.59 -8.14
N LEU A 224 1.92 -17.71 -8.04
CA LEU A 224 3.20 -17.88 -8.74
C LEU A 224 3.03 -17.81 -10.27
N GLY A 225 1.96 -18.39 -10.82
CA GLY A 225 1.60 -18.22 -12.23
C GLY A 225 1.32 -16.76 -12.60
N MET A 226 0.60 -16.03 -11.75
CA MET A 226 0.30 -14.61 -11.95
C MET A 226 1.54 -13.72 -11.88
N VAL A 227 2.57 -14.07 -11.09
CA VAL A 227 3.87 -13.38 -11.11
C VAL A 227 4.51 -13.48 -12.49
N MET A 228 4.46 -14.66 -13.14
CA MET A 228 4.94 -14.82 -14.52
C MET A 228 4.12 -14.04 -15.52
N VAL A 229 2.80 -14.12 -15.44
CA VAL A 229 1.90 -13.35 -16.31
C VAL A 229 2.18 -11.86 -16.17
N GLY A 230 2.32 -11.35 -14.94
CA GLY A 230 2.66 -9.95 -14.67
C GLY A 230 4.01 -9.52 -15.23
N SER A 231 4.98 -10.44 -15.36
CA SER A 231 6.28 -10.13 -15.96
C SER A 231 6.24 -9.93 -17.47
N VAL A 232 5.21 -10.43 -18.17
CA VAL A 232 5.11 -10.36 -19.65
C VAL A 232 3.89 -9.60 -20.16
N ALA A 233 2.87 -9.40 -19.34
CA ALA A 233 1.66 -8.66 -19.71
C ALA A 233 1.93 -7.15 -19.82
N SER A 234 1.12 -6.45 -20.61
CA SER A 234 1.24 -5.00 -20.76
C SER A 234 0.75 -4.27 -19.50
N LEU A 235 1.40 -3.14 -19.17
CA LEU A 235 1.04 -2.34 -17.99
C LEU A 235 -0.44 -1.95 -18.00
N GLY A 236 -0.97 -1.50 -19.15
CA GLY A 236 -2.37 -1.10 -19.26
C GLY A 236 -3.37 -2.23 -18.95
N ALA A 237 -3.09 -3.46 -19.40
CA ALA A 237 -3.95 -4.60 -19.10
C ALA A 237 -3.92 -4.95 -17.60
N ILE A 238 -2.74 -4.92 -16.98
CA ILE A 238 -2.56 -5.18 -15.55
C ILE A 238 -3.29 -4.10 -14.73
N TRP A 239 -3.14 -2.83 -15.08
CA TRP A 239 -3.79 -1.72 -14.38
C TRP A 239 -5.31 -1.81 -14.47
N ASN A 240 -5.88 -2.04 -15.66
CA ASN A 240 -7.33 -2.17 -15.83
C ASN A 240 -7.91 -3.33 -15.01
N PHE A 241 -7.23 -4.47 -15.00
CA PHE A 241 -7.66 -5.63 -14.21
C PHE A 241 -7.61 -5.34 -12.70
N ALA A 242 -6.56 -4.67 -12.26
CA ALA A 242 -6.39 -4.33 -10.87
C ALA A 242 -7.35 -3.22 -10.41
N ASP A 243 -7.58 -2.17 -11.21
CA ASP A 243 -8.58 -1.12 -10.95
C ASP A 243 -9.98 -1.71 -10.76
N LEU A 244 -10.37 -2.67 -11.62
CA LEU A 244 -11.65 -3.38 -11.49
C LEU A 244 -11.72 -4.19 -10.18
N SER A 245 -10.66 -4.94 -9.88
CA SER A 245 -10.59 -5.80 -8.69
C SER A 245 -10.65 -4.97 -7.40
N MET A 246 -9.87 -3.90 -7.33
CA MET A 246 -9.84 -2.97 -6.19
C MET A 246 -11.17 -2.26 -6.02
N GLY A 247 -11.82 -1.83 -7.11
CA GLY A 247 -13.15 -1.22 -7.06
C GLY A 247 -14.17 -2.14 -6.41
N MET A 248 -14.19 -3.43 -6.77
CA MET A 248 -15.07 -4.41 -6.14
C MET A 248 -14.76 -4.60 -4.65
N MET A 249 -13.49 -4.77 -4.29
CA MET A 249 -13.06 -4.93 -2.90
C MET A 249 -13.44 -3.72 -2.05
N ALA A 250 -13.16 -2.51 -2.54
CA ALA A 250 -13.48 -1.27 -1.86
C ALA A 250 -14.98 -1.11 -1.65
N VAL A 251 -15.82 -1.36 -2.66
CA VAL A 251 -17.27 -1.26 -2.50
C VAL A 251 -17.79 -2.21 -1.43
N ILE A 252 -17.38 -3.47 -1.45
CA ILE A 252 -17.82 -4.48 -0.47
C ILE A 252 -17.39 -4.06 0.94
N ASN A 253 -16.12 -3.69 1.10
CA ASN A 253 -15.57 -3.36 2.40
C ASN A 253 -16.10 -2.03 2.96
N LEU A 254 -16.27 -1.00 2.14
CA LEU A 254 -16.84 0.28 2.58
C LEU A 254 -18.28 0.12 3.07
N VAL A 255 -19.11 -0.67 2.37
CA VAL A 255 -20.47 -0.99 2.84
C VAL A 255 -20.40 -1.72 4.19
N ALA A 256 -19.52 -2.70 4.35
CA ALA A 256 -19.36 -3.41 5.62
C ALA A 256 -18.92 -2.48 6.77
N ILE A 257 -17.92 -1.62 6.54
CA ILE A 257 -17.43 -0.66 7.54
C ILE A 257 -18.51 0.36 7.90
N LEU A 258 -19.31 0.84 6.94
CA LEU A 258 -20.43 1.74 7.22
C LEU A 258 -21.46 1.10 8.16
N LEU A 259 -21.80 -0.17 7.92
CA LEU A 259 -22.70 -0.93 8.80
C LEU A 259 -22.08 -1.19 10.19
N LEU A 260 -20.76 -1.40 10.25
CA LEU A 260 -20.00 -1.62 11.49
C LEU A 260 -19.58 -0.32 12.20
N SER A 261 -19.80 0.84 11.59
CA SER A 261 -19.37 2.14 12.12
C SER A 261 -19.82 2.41 13.57
N PRO A 262 -21.02 2.02 14.04
CA PRO A 262 -21.40 2.23 15.44
C PRO A 262 -20.49 1.46 16.42
N ILE A 263 -20.00 0.28 16.02
CA ILE A 263 -19.08 -0.52 16.82
C ILE A 263 -17.68 0.12 16.81
N ALA A 264 -17.20 0.53 15.63
CA ALA A 264 -15.90 1.19 15.49
C ALA A 264 -15.82 2.46 16.35
N PHE A 265 -16.84 3.33 16.29
CA PHE A 265 -16.90 4.53 17.13
C PHE A 265 -17.04 4.22 18.62
N ALA A 266 -17.75 3.15 19.01
CA ALA A 266 -17.83 2.73 20.41
C ALA A 266 -16.46 2.28 20.96
N LEU A 267 -15.72 1.47 20.18
CA LEU A 267 -14.37 1.03 20.54
C LEU A 267 -13.39 2.21 20.63
N PHE A 268 -13.46 3.15 19.69
CA PHE A 268 -12.63 4.36 19.73
C PHE A 268 -12.91 5.22 20.97
N ARG A 269 -14.19 5.40 21.33
CA ARG A 269 -14.57 6.19 22.52
C ARG A 269 -14.14 5.52 23.82
N ASP A 270 -14.18 4.20 23.90
CA ASP A 270 -13.66 3.46 25.07
C ASP A 270 -12.14 3.65 25.19
N TYR A 271 -11.39 3.51 24.09
CA TYR A 271 -9.95 3.79 24.06
C TYR A 271 -9.61 5.21 24.52
N ASP A 272 -10.28 6.22 23.95
CA ASP A 272 -10.05 7.63 24.26
C ASP A 272 -10.43 7.96 25.72
N ALA A 273 -11.50 7.36 26.25
CA ALA A 273 -11.88 7.54 27.65
C ALA A 273 -10.84 6.96 28.63
N GLN A 274 -10.32 5.77 28.35
CA GLN A 274 -9.26 5.16 29.18
C GLN A 274 -7.98 6.00 29.13
N LEU A 275 -7.59 6.48 27.95
CA LEU A 275 -6.42 7.33 27.76
C LEU A 275 -6.56 8.67 28.53
N LYS A 276 -7.72 9.32 28.44
CA LYS A 276 -8.03 10.56 29.20
C LYS A 276 -8.05 10.35 30.71
N ALA A 277 -8.37 9.15 31.17
CA ALA A 277 -8.30 8.78 32.57
C ALA A 277 -6.86 8.46 33.05
N GLY A 278 -5.86 8.58 32.18
CA GLY A 278 -4.47 8.24 32.48
C GLY A 278 -4.21 6.74 32.60
N GLN A 279 -5.10 5.91 32.07
CA GLN A 279 -5.00 4.45 32.10
C GLN A 279 -4.41 3.94 30.79
N GLU A 280 -3.68 2.82 30.85
CA GLU A 280 -3.31 2.06 29.65
C GLU A 280 -4.59 1.43 29.07
N PRO A 281 -4.99 1.76 27.82
CA PRO A 281 -6.23 1.24 27.26
C PRO A 281 -6.24 -0.30 27.16
N VAL A 282 -7.24 -0.95 27.72
CA VAL A 282 -7.43 -2.41 27.62
C VAL A 282 -8.83 -2.69 27.09
N PHE A 283 -8.91 -3.54 26.07
CA PHE A 283 -10.18 -3.94 25.52
C PHE A 283 -10.85 -5.00 26.39
N ASP A 284 -12.07 -4.68 26.83
CA ASP A 284 -12.93 -5.61 27.54
C ASP A 284 -14.18 -5.90 26.68
N PRO A 285 -14.26 -7.09 26.05
CA PRO A 285 -15.41 -7.46 25.23
C PRO A 285 -16.75 -7.42 25.98
N SER A 286 -16.75 -7.59 27.31
CA SER A 286 -17.97 -7.62 28.12
C SER A 286 -18.67 -6.26 28.18
N LYS A 287 -17.94 -5.16 27.94
CA LYS A 287 -18.49 -3.80 27.85
C LYS A 287 -19.29 -3.55 26.56
N PHE A 288 -19.24 -4.47 25.59
CA PHE A 288 -19.83 -4.31 24.27
C PHE A 288 -20.86 -5.43 23.97
N PRO A 289 -22.15 -5.24 24.32
CA PRO A 289 -23.19 -6.26 24.13
C PRO A 289 -23.30 -6.81 22.69
N LYS A 290 -23.05 -5.97 21.67
CA LYS A 290 -23.09 -6.37 20.26
C LYS A 290 -21.94 -7.29 19.83
N LEU A 291 -20.88 -7.36 20.64
CA LEU A 291 -19.68 -8.16 20.41
C LEU A 291 -19.65 -9.45 21.26
N VAL A 292 -20.54 -9.56 22.25
CA VAL A 292 -20.68 -10.77 23.07
C VAL A 292 -20.96 -11.96 22.15
N ASN A 293 -20.17 -13.04 22.30
CA ASN A 293 -20.17 -14.26 21.49
C ASN A 293 -19.71 -14.11 20.02
N LYS A 294 -19.24 -12.92 19.60
CA LYS A 294 -18.65 -12.70 18.26
C LYS A 294 -17.14 -12.54 18.27
N VAL A 295 -16.56 -12.28 19.45
CA VAL A 295 -15.13 -12.16 19.65
C VAL A 295 -14.59 -13.50 20.15
N ASP A 296 -13.50 -13.96 19.57
CA ASP A 296 -12.78 -15.14 20.06
C ASP A 296 -12.23 -14.84 21.47
N PRO A 297 -12.67 -15.55 22.53
CA PRO A 297 -12.17 -15.33 23.89
C PRO A 297 -10.68 -15.62 24.04
N SER A 298 -10.09 -16.42 23.15
CA SER A 298 -8.66 -16.72 23.14
C SER A 298 -7.82 -15.61 22.52
N ALA A 299 -8.42 -14.76 21.67
CA ALA A 299 -7.75 -13.62 21.05
C ALA A 299 -7.56 -12.43 22.03
N TRP A 300 -8.40 -12.33 23.05
CA TRP A 300 -8.35 -11.28 24.08
C TRP A 300 -8.44 -11.90 25.48
N PRO A 301 -7.39 -12.61 25.95
CA PRO A 301 -7.41 -13.25 27.25
C PRO A 301 -7.52 -12.20 28.35
N LYS A 302 -8.36 -12.45 29.37
CA LYS A 302 -8.45 -11.56 30.54
C LYS A 302 -7.06 -11.45 31.18
N ARG A 303 -6.50 -10.23 31.26
CA ARG A 303 -5.30 -9.96 32.08
C ARG A 303 -5.61 -10.42 33.51
N LYS A 304 -4.77 -11.30 34.04
CA LYS A 304 -4.85 -11.77 35.44
C LYS A 304 -4.48 -10.65 36.41
#